data_AF-A0ABD1PVF3-F1
#
_entry.id   AF-A0ABD1PVF3-F1
#
_cell.length_a   1.000
_cell.length_b   1.000
_cell.length_c   1.000
_cell.angle_alpha   90.00
_cell.angle_beta   90.00
_cell.angle_gamma   90.00
#
_symmetry.space_group_name_H-M   'P 1'
#
loop_
_entity.id
_entity.type
_entity.pdbx_description
1 polymer ?
#
loop_
_entity_poly.entity_id
_entity_poly.type
_entity_poly.pdbx_seq_one_letter_code
_entity_poly.pdbx_strand_id
1 'polypeptide(L)'
;MHTTFRRPPPISSVAAPLPRHQVTHSMLPEKLEVFKSLESWTSQCILPLLKPIDQCWQPNYFLPDPSQPFDDFTDSIKALRERTAGIPGEYFVVLVGDMITEEALPTYQTMINTLDGVRDETGASPNPWASWTRAWTAEENRHGDLLRTYLYLSGRVDMSMIERTMQYF
;
A
#
# COMPACT_ATOMS: atom_id res chain seq x y z
N MET A 1 -38.88 8.32 -39.96
CA MET A 1 -38.77 7.17 -39.04
C MET A 1 -37.46 7.32 -38.28
N HIS A 2 -37.50 7.76 -37.02
CA HIS A 2 -36.31 7.89 -36.16
C HIS A 2 -36.12 6.59 -35.39
N THR A 3 -35.08 5.83 -35.71
CA THR A 3 -34.66 4.64 -34.96
C THR A 3 -33.73 5.10 -33.84
N THR A 4 -34.24 5.09 -32.61
CA THR A 4 -33.44 5.30 -31.39
C THR A 4 -32.69 4.02 -31.06
N PHE A 5 -31.36 4.05 -31.18
CA PHE A 5 -30.51 2.98 -30.67
C PHE A 5 -30.53 2.98 -29.14
N ARG A 6 -31.14 1.96 -28.55
CA ARG A 6 -31.19 1.75 -27.09
C ARG A 6 -29.84 1.17 -26.65
N ARG A 7 -29.08 1.91 -25.83
CA ARG A 7 -27.85 1.43 -25.20
C ARG A 7 -28.17 0.22 -24.30
N PRO A 8 -27.43 -0.90 -24.36
CA PRO A 8 -27.65 -2.00 -23.43
C PRO A 8 -27.33 -1.57 -22.00
N PRO A 9 -27.99 -2.15 -20.99
CA PRO A 9 -27.72 -1.83 -19.59
C PRO A 9 -26.29 -2.25 -19.22
N PRO A 10 -25.64 -1.55 -18.26
CA PRO A 10 -24.36 -2.00 -17.75
C PRO A 10 -24.52 -3.37 -17.09
N ILE A 11 -23.68 -4.33 -17.50
CA ILE A 11 -23.57 -5.61 -16.80
C ILE A 11 -22.86 -5.30 -15.47
N SER A 12 -23.63 -5.24 -14.39
CA SER A 12 -23.07 -5.25 -13.04
C SER A 12 -22.69 -6.69 -12.71
N SER A 13 -21.40 -7.03 -12.81
CA SER A 13 -20.86 -8.33 -12.43
C SER A 13 -20.44 -8.42 -10.97
N VAL A 14 -20.84 -7.46 -10.12
CA VAL A 14 -20.53 -7.51 -8.69
C VAL A 14 -21.64 -8.30 -8.01
N ALA A 15 -21.44 -9.61 -7.87
CA ALA A 15 -22.19 -10.38 -6.88
C ALA A 15 -21.90 -9.77 -5.50
N ALA A 16 -22.93 -9.27 -4.82
CA ALA A 16 -22.79 -8.82 -3.44
C ALA A 16 -22.22 -9.98 -2.60
N PRO A 17 -21.17 -9.75 -1.78
CA PRO A 17 -20.65 -10.79 -0.92
C PRO A 17 -21.78 -11.29 -0.02
N LEU A 18 -21.93 -12.60 0.12
CA LEU A 18 -22.83 -13.19 1.13
C LEU A 18 -22.47 -12.59 2.50
N PRO A 19 -23.45 -12.23 3.35
CA PRO A 19 -23.17 -11.67 4.66
C PRO A 19 -22.36 -12.68 5.48
N ARG A 20 -21.06 -12.40 5.63
CA ARG A 20 -20.22 -13.15 6.56
C ARG A 20 -20.63 -12.72 7.97
N HIS A 21 -20.98 -13.69 8.81
CA HIS A 21 -21.18 -13.43 10.23
C HIS A 21 -19.85 -12.93 10.81
N GLN A 22 -19.83 -11.70 11.32
CA GLN A 22 -18.62 -11.09 11.84
C GLN A 22 -18.34 -11.66 13.23
N VAL A 23 -17.26 -12.41 13.36
CA VAL A 23 -16.74 -12.89 14.65
C VAL A 23 -15.54 -12.05 15.01
N THR A 24 -15.60 -11.38 16.17
CA THR A 24 -14.48 -10.61 16.74
C THR A 24 -13.97 -11.31 17.99
N HIS A 25 -12.70 -11.08 18.34
CA HIS A 25 -12.10 -11.55 19.60
C HIS A 25 -12.30 -13.06 19.86
N SER A 26 -12.04 -13.90 18.85
CA SER A 26 -12.14 -15.36 18.98
C SER A 26 -11.04 -15.99 19.84
N MET A 27 -10.01 -15.21 20.17
CA MET A 27 -8.92 -15.64 21.05
C MET A 27 -9.37 -15.58 22.51
N LEU A 28 -9.14 -16.65 23.26
CA LEU A 28 -9.42 -16.69 24.70
C LEU A 28 -8.57 -15.65 25.45
N PRO A 29 -9.12 -14.90 26.43
CA PRO A 29 -8.39 -13.85 27.14
C PRO A 29 -7.10 -14.31 27.81
N GLU A 30 -7.03 -15.54 28.29
CA GLU A 30 -5.84 -16.10 28.94
C GLU A 30 -4.64 -16.20 27.98
N LYS A 31 -4.88 -16.25 26.67
CA LYS A 31 -3.82 -16.28 25.65
C LYS A 31 -3.14 -14.92 25.43
N LEU A 32 -3.73 -13.82 25.91
CA LEU A 32 -3.08 -12.50 25.86
C LEU A 32 -1.74 -12.50 26.59
N GLU A 33 -1.65 -13.24 27.70
CA GLU A 33 -0.41 -13.34 28.49
C GLU A 33 0.73 -13.99 27.70
N VAL A 34 0.43 -14.81 26.69
CA VAL A 34 1.45 -15.36 25.79
C VAL A 34 2.16 -14.25 25.03
N PHE A 35 1.43 -13.34 24.40
CA PHE A 35 2.01 -12.22 23.64
C PHE A 35 2.79 -11.26 24.52
N LYS A 36 2.29 -11.04 25.74
CA LYS A 36 3.01 -10.26 26.76
C LYS A 36 4.32 -10.93 27.18
N SER A 37 4.30 -12.25 27.41
CA SER A 37 5.52 -13.02 27.75
C SER A 37 6.56 -13.03 26.62
N LEU A 38 6.11 -12.84 25.37
CA LEU A 38 6.97 -12.80 24.18
C LEU A 38 7.59 -11.43 23.91
N GLU A 39 7.22 -10.36 24.61
CA GLU A 39 7.73 -9.00 24.32
C GLU A 39 9.27 -8.91 24.33
N SER A 40 9.93 -9.56 25.29
CA SER A 40 11.40 -9.58 25.32
C SER A 40 11.99 -10.32 24.12
N TRP A 41 11.35 -11.41 23.69
CA TRP A 41 11.76 -12.15 22.49
C TRP A 41 11.52 -11.32 21.24
N THR A 42 10.37 -10.64 21.11
CA THR A 42 10.07 -9.74 19.99
C THR A 42 11.10 -8.63 19.88
N SER A 43 11.50 -8.05 21.01
CA SER A 43 12.54 -7.02 21.06
C SER A 43 13.89 -7.53 20.56
N GLN A 44 14.24 -8.79 20.86
CA GLN A 44 15.55 -9.38 20.56
C GLN A 44 15.62 -10.08 19.19
N CYS A 45 14.49 -10.53 18.67
CA CYS A 45 14.45 -11.42 17.50
C CYS A 45 13.61 -10.87 16.34
N ILE A 46 12.61 -10.02 16.60
CA ILE A 46 11.72 -9.48 15.56
C ILE A 46 12.11 -8.05 15.20
N LEU A 47 12.23 -7.15 16.18
CA LEU A 47 12.63 -5.77 15.92
C LEU A 47 13.96 -5.64 15.16
N PRO A 48 14.99 -6.48 15.37
CA PRO A 48 16.23 -6.41 14.59
C PRO A 48 16.09 -6.80 13.11
N LEU A 49 14.95 -7.35 12.69
CA LEU A 49 14.67 -7.61 11.27
C LEU A 49 14.25 -6.32 10.53
N LEU A 50 13.81 -5.29 11.25
CA LEU A 50 13.56 -3.97 10.70
C LEU A 50 14.89 -3.34 10.30
N LYS A 51 14.89 -2.67 9.16
CA LYS A 51 16.11 -2.03 8.68
C LYS A 51 16.25 -0.66 9.34
N PRO A 52 17.45 -0.29 9.85
CA PRO A 52 17.70 1.07 10.31
C PRO A 52 17.37 2.08 9.21
N ILE A 53 16.73 3.21 9.57
CA ILE A 53 16.20 4.19 8.61
C ILE A 53 17.29 4.73 7.68
N ASP A 54 18.49 4.94 8.20
CA ASP A 54 19.68 5.40 7.45
C ASP A 54 20.19 4.38 6.42
N GLN A 55 19.76 3.11 6.55
CA GLN A 55 20.08 2.04 5.61
C GLN A 55 18.89 1.66 4.71
N CYS A 56 17.71 2.25 4.96
CA CYS A 56 16.54 2.07 4.10
C CYS A 56 16.75 2.81 2.77
N TRP A 57 16.34 2.16 1.69
CA TRP A 57 16.15 2.87 0.43
C TRP A 57 14.99 3.86 0.57
N GLN A 58 15.02 4.95 -0.18
CA GLN A 58 13.93 5.92 -0.24
C GLN A 58 13.39 6.01 -1.67
N PRO A 59 12.10 6.30 -1.89
CA PRO A 59 11.51 6.37 -3.24
C PRO A 59 12.32 7.25 -4.21
N ASN A 60 12.82 8.39 -3.73
CA ASN A 60 13.64 9.30 -4.54
C ASN A 60 14.94 8.69 -5.07
N TYR A 61 15.44 7.59 -4.51
CA TYR A 61 16.63 6.92 -5.06
C TYR A 61 16.36 6.26 -6.42
N PHE A 62 15.09 6.05 -6.78
CA PHE A 62 14.66 5.38 -8.01
C PHE A 62 13.82 6.28 -8.94
N LEU A 63 13.61 7.53 -8.56
CA LEU A 63 12.78 8.50 -9.28
C LEU A 63 13.63 9.66 -9.79
N PRO A 64 13.21 10.36 -10.86
CA PRO A 64 13.85 11.62 -11.26
C PRO A 64 13.91 12.61 -10.09
N ASP A 65 15.10 13.12 -9.80
CA ASP A 65 15.33 14.02 -8.66
C ASP A 65 14.90 15.46 -9.03
N PRO A 66 13.84 16.00 -8.42
CA PRO A 66 13.31 17.32 -8.74
C PRO A 66 14.20 18.47 -8.23
N SER A 67 15.25 18.18 -7.45
CA SER A 67 16.22 19.19 -6.99
C SER A 67 17.34 19.47 -7.99
N GLN A 68 17.48 18.62 -9.03
CA GLN A 68 18.44 18.83 -10.12
C GLN A 68 18.03 20.04 -10.98
N PRO A 69 18.96 20.60 -11.79
CA PRO A 69 18.63 21.61 -12.78
C PRO A 69 17.46 21.17 -13.68
N PHE A 70 16.68 22.15 -14.14
CA PHE A 70 15.45 21.91 -14.89
C PHE A 70 15.62 20.96 -16.08
N ASP A 71 16.70 21.16 -16.86
CA ASP A 71 16.98 20.35 -18.03
C ASP A 71 17.29 18.89 -17.63
N ASP A 72 18.13 18.66 -16.62
CA ASP A 72 18.49 17.32 -16.14
C ASP A 72 17.29 16.54 -15.58
N PHE A 73 16.42 17.21 -14.81
CA PHE A 73 15.18 16.63 -14.31
C PHE A 73 14.22 16.27 -15.45
N THR A 74 14.05 17.17 -16.42
CA THR A 74 13.15 16.98 -17.56
C THR A 74 13.65 15.87 -18.48
N ASP A 75 14.95 15.80 -18.73
CA ASP A 75 15.58 14.73 -19.50
C ASP A 75 15.43 13.37 -18.81
N SER A 76 15.56 13.34 -17.47
CA SER A 76 15.35 12.12 -16.68
C SER A 76 13.90 11.61 -16.78
N ILE A 77 12.91 12.50 -16.74
CA ILE A 77 11.49 12.14 -16.98
C ILE A 77 11.29 11.63 -18.40
N LYS A 78 11.86 12.31 -19.40
CA LYS A 78 11.75 11.89 -20.81
C LYS A 78 12.33 10.49 -21.00
N ALA A 79 13.51 10.24 -20.47
CA ALA A 79 14.16 8.92 -20.51
C ALA A 79 13.32 7.84 -19.82
N LEU A 80 12.66 8.16 -18.70
CA LEU A 80 11.70 7.24 -18.04
C LEU A 80 10.55 6.90 -18.99
N ARG A 81 9.94 7.89 -19.63
CA ARG A 81 8.79 7.69 -20.54
C ARG A 81 9.16 6.94 -21.81
N GLU A 82 10.37 7.14 -22.33
CA GLU A 82 10.87 6.37 -23.47
C GLU A 82 11.01 4.89 -23.13
N ARG A 83 11.50 4.56 -21.93
CA ARG A 83 11.56 3.16 -21.45
C ARG A 83 10.17 2.57 -21.26
N THR A 84 9.23 3.32 -20.67
CA THR A 84 7.87 2.82 -20.44
C THR A 84 7.06 2.66 -21.73
N ALA A 85 7.44 3.35 -22.81
CA ALA A 85 6.78 3.23 -24.10
C ALA A 85 6.86 1.79 -24.67
N GLY A 86 7.95 1.08 -24.38
CA GLY A 86 8.18 -0.31 -24.79
C GLY A 86 7.51 -1.36 -23.91
N ILE A 87 6.85 -0.96 -22.82
CA ILE A 87 6.20 -1.89 -21.88
C ILE A 87 4.73 -2.11 -22.28
N PRO A 88 4.25 -3.37 -22.39
CA PRO A 88 2.87 -3.68 -22.74
C PRO A 88 1.84 -3.12 -21.74
N GLY A 89 0.62 -2.87 -22.21
CA GLY A 89 -0.45 -2.32 -21.37
C GLY A 89 -0.89 -3.29 -20.26
N GLU A 90 -0.84 -4.59 -20.54
CA GLU A 90 -1.16 -5.67 -19.60
C GLU A 90 -0.26 -5.65 -18.36
N TYR A 91 1.01 -5.27 -18.55
CA TYR A 91 1.94 -5.10 -17.44
C TYR A 91 1.50 -3.94 -16.53
N PHE A 92 1.07 -2.82 -17.12
CA PHE A 92 0.55 -1.69 -16.35
C PHE A 92 -0.75 -2.00 -15.62
N VAL A 93 -1.61 -2.88 -16.15
CA VAL A 93 -2.81 -3.32 -15.43
C VAL A 93 -2.45 -4.01 -14.12
N VAL A 94 -1.48 -4.94 -14.16
CA VAL A 94 -1.02 -5.65 -12.95
C VAL A 94 -0.29 -4.69 -12.02
N LEU A 95 0.63 -3.87 -12.55
CA LEU A 95 1.39 -2.92 -11.73
C LEU A 95 0.51 -1.87 -11.03
N VAL A 96 -0.58 -1.45 -11.69
CA VAL A 96 -1.61 -0.59 -11.07
C VAL A 96 -2.34 -1.33 -9.96
N GLY A 97 -2.66 -2.61 -10.16
CA GLY A 97 -3.23 -3.47 -9.12
C GLY A 97 -2.31 -3.54 -7.89
N ASP A 98 -1.03 -3.82 -8.10
CA ASP A 98 -0.02 -3.87 -7.05
C ASP A 98 0.06 -2.53 -6.30
N MET A 99 0.16 -1.42 -7.03
CA MET A 99 0.22 -0.08 -6.42
C MET A 99 -1.03 0.24 -5.58
N ILE A 100 -2.24 -0.06 -6.09
CA ILE A 100 -3.49 0.14 -5.34
C ILE A 100 -3.48 -0.68 -4.05
N THR A 101 -2.96 -1.91 -4.09
CA THR A 101 -2.85 -2.73 -2.87
C THR A 101 -1.82 -2.19 -1.89
N GLU A 102 -0.71 -1.60 -2.33
CA GLU A 102 0.28 -0.96 -1.46
C GLU A 102 -0.27 0.32 -0.78
N GLU A 103 -1.07 1.11 -1.51
CA GLU A 103 -1.69 2.33 -0.97
C GLU A 103 -2.83 2.06 0.04
N ALA A 104 -3.34 0.83 0.12
CA ALA A 104 -4.32 0.41 1.13
C ALA A 104 -3.72 0.23 2.55
N LEU A 105 -2.51 0.75 2.78
CA LEU A 105 -1.75 0.65 4.02
C LEU A 105 -2.51 1.07 5.30
N PRO A 106 -3.35 2.13 5.32
CA PRO A 106 -4.15 2.45 6.50
C PRO A 106 -5.07 1.29 6.93
N THR A 107 -5.60 0.53 5.97
CA THR A 107 -6.44 -0.65 6.23
C THR A 107 -5.62 -1.79 6.83
N TYR A 108 -4.40 -2.03 6.34
CA TYR A 108 -3.52 -3.07 6.90
C TYR A 108 -3.05 -2.75 8.31
N GLN A 109 -2.64 -1.50 8.57
CA GLN A 109 -2.26 -1.08 9.91
C GLN A 109 -3.44 -1.18 10.87
N THR A 110 -4.65 -0.78 10.44
CA THR A 110 -5.87 -0.94 11.24
C THR A 110 -6.14 -2.41 11.54
N MET A 111 -6.03 -3.29 10.54
CA MET A 111 -6.18 -4.73 10.72
C MET A 111 -5.22 -5.27 11.79
N ILE A 112 -3.93 -4.92 11.74
CA ILE A 112 -2.95 -5.33 12.77
C ILE A 112 -3.35 -4.77 14.14
N ASN A 113 -3.81 -3.53 14.21
CA ASN A 113 -4.30 -2.91 15.45
C ASN A 113 -5.66 -3.46 15.94
N THR A 114 -6.31 -4.36 15.20
CA THR A 114 -7.44 -5.14 15.72
C THR A 114 -7.02 -6.47 16.34
N LEU A 115 -5.76 -6.88 16.19
CA LEU A 115 -5.27 -8.15 16.71
C LEU A 115 -5.06 -8.07 18.24
N ASP A 116 -5.72 -8.98 18.93
CA ASP A 116 -5.61 -9.13 20.38
C ASP A 116 -4.16 -9.43 20.79
N GLY A 117 -3.66 -8.72 21.81
CA GLY A 117 -2.33 -8.94 22.39
C GLY A 117 -1.17 -8.21 21.72
N VAL A 118 -1.34 -7.67 20.52
CA VAL A 118 -0.26 -6.97 19.77
C VAL A 118 -0.61 -5.55 19.34
N ARG A 119 -1.90 -5.16 19.39
CA ARG A 119 -2.35 -3.82 18.97
C ARG A 119 -1.66 -2.68 19.71
N ASP A 120 -1.54 -1.54 19.02
CA ASP A 120 -1.10 -0.29 19.62
C ASP A 120 -2.29 0.43 20.30
N GLU A 121 -2.32 0.41 21.63
CA GLU A 121 -3.39 0.99 22.45
C GLU A 121 -3.42 2.53 22.43
N THR A 122 -2.30 3.18 22.11
CA THR A 122 -2.16 4.65 22.25
C THR A 122 -1.76 5.34 20.96
N GLY A 123 -1.42 4.58 19.92
CA GLY A 123 -0.77 5.08 18.70
C GLY A 123 0.73 5.38 18.89
N ALA A 124 1.24 5.22 20.11
CA ALA A 124 2.65 5.41 20.46
C ALA A 124 3.06 4.48 21.62
N SER A 125 2.42 3.31 21.76
CA SER A 125 2.74 2.38 22.83
C SER A 125 4.22 2.00 22.77
N PRO A 126 4.93 1.96 23.91
CA PRO A 126 6.33 1.57 23.96
C PRO A 126 6.53 0.05 23.85
N ASN A 127 5.45 -0.74 23.83
CA ASN A 127 5.58 -2.19 23.69
C ASN A 127 6.21 -2.54 22.31
N PRO A 128 6.93 -3.67 22.22
CA PRO A 128 7.66 -4.01 21.01
C PRO A 128 6.75 -4.40 19.84
N TRP A 129 5.55 -4.90 20.10
CA TRP A 129 4.56 -5.23 19.07
C TRP A 129 4.02 -4.00 18.33
N ALA A 130 3.71 -2.94 19.08
CA ALA A 130 3.31 -1.65 18.56
C ALA A 130 4.48 -0.95 17.86
N SER A 131 5.69 -1.05 18.41
CA SER A 131 6.90 -0.53 17.77
C SER A 131 7.16 -1.20 16.42
N TRP A 132 7.00 -2.53 16.34
CA TRP A 132 7.04 -3.27 15.08
C TRP A 132 5.96 -2.79 14.12
N THR A 133 4.71 -2.70 14.56
CA THR A 133 3.58 -2.26 13.71
C THR A 133 3.86 -0.91 13.08
N ARG A 134 4.30 0.09 13.85
CA ARG A 134 4.60 1.43 13.32
C ARG A 134 5.81 1.43 12.38
N ALA A 135 6.87 0.69 12.71
CA ALA A 135 8.07 0.62 11.87
C ALA A 135 7.82 -0.13 10.56
N TRP A 136 7.11 -1.26 10.60
CA TRP A 136 6.65 -1.98 9.42
C TRP A 136 5.78 -1.09 8.54
N THR A 137 4.80 -0.38 9.11
CA THR A 137 3.99 0.58 8.36
C THR A 137 4.84 1.67 7.70
N ALA A 138 5.84 2.22 8.40
CA ALA A 138 6.75 3.20 7.83
C ALA A 138 7.61 2.61 6.69
N GLU A 139 8.00 1.34 6.79
CA GLU A 139 8.70 0.65 5.72
C GLU A 139 7.79 0.43 4.49
N GLU A 140 6.57 -0.07 4.67
CA GLU A 140 5.59 -0.33 3.59
C GLU A 140 5.13 0.95 2.88
N ASN A 141 5.02 2.09 3.58
CA ASN A 141 4.59 3.35 2.96
C ASN A 141 5.44 3.72 1.73
N ARG A 142 6.74 3.39 1.77
CA ARG A 142 7.67 3.70 0.67
C ARG A 142 7.35 2.89 -0.60
N HIS A 143 6.68 1.74 -0.50
CA HIS A 143 6.30 0.92 -1.65
C HIS A 143 5.24 1.64 -2.49
N GLY A 144 4.16 2.09 -1.84
CA GLY A 144 3.11 2.90 -2.46
C GLY A 144 3.67 4.20 -3.05
N ASP A 145 4.43 4.98 -2.27
CA ASP A 145 5.03 6.25 -2.70
C ASP A 145 5.83 6.10 -4.02
N LEU A 146 6.69 5.07 -4.09
CA LEU A 146 7.51 4.79 -5.26
C LEU A 146 6.65 4.41 -6.47
N LEU A 147 5.76 3.42 -6.32
CA LEU A 147 4.94 2.92 -7.42
C LEU A 147 3.97 3.98 -7.94
N ARG A 148 3.32 4.72 -7.03
CA ARG A 148 2.39 5.80 -7.37
C ARG A 148 3.09 6.87 -8.19
N THR A 149 4.27 7.31 -7.76
CA THR A 149 5.03 8.35 -8.46
C THR A 149 5.57 7.85 -9.80
N TYR A 150 6.06 6.60 -9.85
CA TYR A 150 6.48 5.97 -11.10
C TYR A 150 5.35 5.91 -12.12
N LEU A 151 4.16 5.43 -11.72
CA LEU A 151 2.98 5.37 -12.57
C LEU A 151 2.54 6.75 -13.04
N TYR A 152 2.53 7.75 -12.15
CA TYR A 152 2.24 9.15 -12.48
C TYR A 152 3.20 9.69 -13.56
N LEU A 153 4.51 9.54 -13.37
CA LEU A 153 5.52 10.03 -14.32
C LEU A 153 5.54 9.25 -15.63
N SER A 154 5.17 7.96 -15.60
CA SER A 154 5.13 7.10 -16.79
C SER A 154 4.23 7.66 -17.89
N GLY A 155 3.12 8.31 -17.52
CA GLY A 155 2.07 8.76 -18.43
C GLY A 155 1.41 7.63 -19.22
N ARG A 156 1.47 6.39 -18.72
CA ARG A 156 0.90 5.21 -19.37
C ARG A 156 -0.47 4.81 -18.81
N VAL A 157 -0.92 5.47 -17.75
CA VAL A 157 -2.14 5.13 -17.00
C VAL A 157 -2.99 6.37 -16.70
N ASP A 158 -4.28 6.17 -16.42
CA ASP A 158 -5.20 7.21 -15.97
C ASP A 158 -5.18 7.32 -14.45
N MET A 159 -4.40 8.29 -13.93
CA MET A 159 -4.27 8.50 -12.49
C MET A 159 -5.57 8.90 -11.83
N SER A 160 -6.48 9.61 -12.52
CA SER A 160 -7.77 9.99 -11.95
C SER A 160 -8.66 8.77 -11.70
N MET A 161 -8.64 7.78 -12.58
CA MET A 161 -9.35 6.52 -12.36
C MET A 161 -8.72 5.68 -11.25
N ILE A 162 -7.39 5.67 -11.15
CA ILE A 162 -6.68 4.97 -10.08
C ILE A 162 -6.98 5.58 -8.72
N GLU A 163 -6.88 6.90 -8.59
CA GLU A 163 -7.16 7.62 -7.33
C GLU A 163 -8.62 7.45 -6.87
N ARG A 164 -9.57 7.45 -7.81
CA ARG A 164 -10.96 7.10 -7.51
C ARG A 164 -11.11 5.66 -7.05
N THR A 165 -10.34 4.74 -7.63
CA THR A 165 -10.36 3.32 -7.25
C THR A 165 -9.87 3.16 -5.82
N MET A 166 -8.78 3.83 -5.44
CA MET A 166 -8.26 3.81 -4.07
C MET A 166 -9.28 4.30 -3.04
N GLN A 167 -10.09 5.32 -3.37
CA GLN A 167 -11.14 5.81 -2.47
C GLN A 167 -12.31 4.84 -2.23
N TYR A 168 -12.45 3.79 -3.03
CA TYR A 168 -13.44 2.73 -2.77
C TYR A 168 -12.95 1.69 -1.76
N PHE A 169 -11.65 1.65 -1.45
CA PHE A 169 -11.04 0.80 -0.45
C PHE A 169 -10.99 1.50 0.92
#